data_AF-A0A3D3Z106-F1
#
_entry.id   AF-A0A3D3Z106-F1
#
_cell.length_a   1.000
_cell.length_b   1.000
_cell.length_c   1.000
_cell.angle_alpha   90.00
_cell.angle_beta   90.00
_cell.angle_gamma   90.00
#
_symmetry.space_group_name_H-M   'P 1'
#
loop_
_entity.id
_entity.type
_entity.pdbx_description
1 polymer ?
#
loop_
_entity_poly.entity_id
_entity_poly.type
_entity_poly.pdbx_seq_one_letter_code
_entity_poly.pdbx_strand_id
1 'polypeptide(L)'
;PAPAKPEVAKTGPAKSSIREGLIKDPAVRESPEAAIARGTGLAWRKPQLGEVVTPDKWLAVRPLSEPGFAARAGAGVDITDAVFREVVGDRELAAGPVVFAIRGAVSDRSSNPYASGHRLTIVPPDHLNFCCTIGVWDPETKQLSTYAASTVPNRTAIVSSALGVQAANMLLPGVFDYVPGSHSNYKKYGFPFSIIGALRQNGAGGGAGALKVLRATTPTGMQGANVSSTTDDNIHCAETPLLEPYDRFSSEGCMVVAGRYTPQEGHTGPWARFLKDAKFKGRSKVTVILANSTQLPVV
;
A
#
# COMPACT_ATOMS: atom_id res chain seq x y z
N PRO A 1 29.72 -55.44 -3.68
CA PRO A 1 29.24 -54.12 -4.16
C PRO A 1 27.71 -54.10 -4.24
N ALA A 2 27.06 -53.41 -3.30
CA ALA A 2 25.60 -53.28 -3.27
C ALA A 2 25.11 -52.26 -4.33
N PRO A 3 23.93 -52.48 -4.97
CA PRO A 3 23.42 -51.55 -5.97
C PRO A 3 22.92 -50.26 -5.31
N ALA A 4 23.24 -49.11 -5.91
CA ALA A 4 22.81 -47.80 -5.44
C ALA A 4 21.28 -47.64 -5.58
N LYS A 5 20.65 -47.06 -4.56
CA LYS A 5 19.22 -46.73 -4.57
C LYS A 5 18.95 -45.56 -5.53
N PRO A 6 17.80 -45.54 -6.25
CA PRO A 6 17.44 -44.45 -7.13
C PRO A 6 17.06 -43.20 -6.33
N GLU A 7 17.58 -42.06 -6.78
CA GLU A 7 17.33 -40.74 -6.21
C GLU A 7 15.91 -40.30 -6.56
N VAL A 8 15.04 -40.19 -5.54
CA VAL A 8 13.68 -39.65 -5.72
C VAL A 8 13.78 -38.13 -5.78
N ALA A 9 13.61 -37.57 -6.98
CA ALA A 9 13.51 -36.14 -7.18
C ALA A 9 12.30 -35.59 -6.40
N LYS A 10 12.56 -34.74 -5.39
CA LYS A 10 11.51 -34.02 -4.68
C LYS A 10 10.92 -32.94 -5.59
N THR A 11 9.79 -33.22 -6.21
CA THR A 11 8.94 -32.22 -6.87
C THR A 11 8.24 -31.39 -5.79
N GLY A 12 8.89 -30.31 -5.34
CA GLY A 12 8.19 -29.24 -4.62
C GLY A 12 7.25 -28.47 -5.56
N PRO A 13 6.24 -27.76 -5.03
CA PRO A 13 5.36 -26.94 -5.87
C PRO A 13 6.17 -25.91 -6.65
N ALA A 14 5.77 -25.67 -7.90
CA ALA A 14 6.42 -24.72 -8.78
C ALA A 14 6.51 -23.33 -8.11
N LYS A 15 7.73 -22.79 -8.02
CA LYS A 15 7.94 -21.40 -7.61
C LYS A 15 7.36 -20.51 -8.71
N SER A 16 6.22 -19.86 -8.45
CA SER A 16 5.69 -18.82 -9.34
C SER A 16 6.63 -17.61 -9.31
N SER A 17 7.65 -17.62 -10.15
CA SER A 17 8.41 -16.42 -10.44
C SER A 17 7.60 -15.57 -11.41
N ILE A 18 7.59 -14.26 -11.18
CA ILE A 18 6.95 -13.19 -11.97
C ILE A 18 7.33 -13.22 -13.48
N ARG A 19 8.18 -14.15 -13.92
CA ARG A 19 8.58 -14.31 -15.33
C ARG A 19 7.50 -14.93 -16.23
N GLU A 20 6.44 -15.54 -15.70
CA GLU A 20 5.41 -16.18 -16.55
C GLU A 20 4.36 -15.21 -17.14
N GLY A 21 4.46 -13.90 -16.84
CA GLY A 21 3.74 -12.86 -17.59
C GLY A 21 4.41 -12.45 -18.92
N LEU A 22 5.60 -12.99 -19.23
CA LEU A 22 6.30 -12.72 -20.49
C LEU A 22 5.87 -13.74 -21.55
N ILE A 23 4.97 -13.34 -22.45
CA ILE A 23 4.73 -14.11 -23.67
C ILE A 23 5.98 -13.97 -24.54
N LYS A 24 6.82 -15.01 -24.56
CA LYS A 24 7.86 -15.17 -25.57
C LYS A 24 7.15 -15.37 -26.91
N ASP A 25 7.35 -14.47 -27.87
CA ASP A 25 6.93 -14.74 -29.24
C ASP A 25 7.68 -15.99 -29.74
N PRO A 26 6.98 -17.12 -29.99
CA PRO A 26 7.63 -18.37 -30.37
C PRO A 26 8.29 -18.30 -31.75
N ALA A 27 8.03 -17.26 -32.55
CA ALA A 27 8.66 -17.05 -33.85
C ALA A 27 10.08 -16.47 -33.74
N VAL A 28 10.46 -15.86 -32.61
CA VAL A 28 11.76 -15.19 -32.44
C VAL A 28 12.75 -16.13 -31.76
N ARG A 29 13.57 -16.81 -32.57
CA ARG A 29 14.62 -17.76 -32.15
C ARG A 29 16.00 -17.11 -31.89
N GLU A 30 16.04 -15.85 -31.51
CA GLU A 30 17.31 -15.14 -31.31
C GLU A 30 17.71 -15.06 -29.84
N SER A 31 19.02 -15.14 -29.55
CA SER A 31 19.55 -14.91 -28.21
C SER A 31 19.66 -13.41 -27.88
N PRO A 32 19.50 -12.99 -26.62
CA PRO A 32 19.56 -11.58 -26.22
C PRO A 32 20.83 -10.85 -26.68
N GLU A 33 21.96 -11.54 -26.73
CA GLU A 33 23.27 -11.01 -27.09
C GLU A 33 23.36 -10.69 -28.59
N ALA A 34 22.71 -11.49 -29.45
CA ALA A 34 22.68 -11.29 -30.89
C ALA A 34 21.77 -10.10 -31.28
N ALA A 35 20.68 -9.88 -30.53
CA ALA A 35 19.79 -8.73 -30.72
C ALA A 35 20.50 -7.41 -30.38
N ILE A 36 21.34 -7.40 -29.33
CA ILE A 36 22.13 -6.23 -28.92
C ILE A 36 23.22 -5.91 -29.96
N ALA A 37 23.91 -6.92 -30.47
CA ALA A 37 25.01 -6.74 -31.43
C ALA A 37 24.56 -6.14 -32.78
N ARG A 38 23.29 -6.33 -33.18
CA ARG A 38 22.74 -5.81 -34.44
C ARG A 38 22.10 -4.42 -34.32
N GLY A 39 22.14 -3.80 -33.15
CA GLY A 39 21.44 -2.52 -32.90
C GLY A 39 19.91 -2.64 -32.89
N THR A 40 19.38 -3.83 -33.13
CA THR A 40 17.98 -4.20 -32.91
C THR A 40 17.84 -4.68 -31.46
N GLY A 41 18.27 -3.85 -30.50
CA GLY A 41 18.06 -4.16 -29.09
C GLY A 41 16.62 -4.61 -28.92
N LEU A 42 16.42 -5.73 -28.18
CA LEU A 42 15.11 -6.25 -27.77
C LEU A 42 14.15 -5.08 -27.79
N ALA A 43 13.25 -5.05 -28.78
CA ALA A 43 12.30 -3.98 -28.92
C ALA A 43 11.36 -4.10 -27.73
N TRP A 44 11.80 -3.64 -26.57
CA TRP A 44 10.98 -2.88 -25.67
C TRP A 44 10.46 -1.77 -26.55
N ARG A 45 9.35 -2.04 -27.24
CA ARG A 45 8.42 -0.96 -27.49
C ARG A 45 8.26 -0.38 -26.10
N LYS A 46 8.80 0.82 -25.86
CA LYS A 46 8.10 1.77 -25.02
C LYS A 46 6.65 1.59 -25.49
N PRO A 47 5.73 0.97 -24.73
CA PRO A 47 4.36 1.27 -25.01
C PRO A 47 4.36 2.76 -24.75
N GLN A 48 4.37 3.56 -25.82
CA GLN A 48 3.43 4.63 -26.05
C GLN A 48 2.83 5.20 -24.75
N LEU A 49 3.64 5.52 -23.74
CA LEU A 49 3.19 6.13 -22.50
C LEU A 49 2.59 7.50 -22.86
N GLY A 50 3.10 8.11 -23.94
CA GLY A 50 2.54 9.31 -24.56
C GLY A 50 1.20 9.13 -25.31
N GLU A 51 0.84 7.95 -25.82
CA GLU A 51 -0.49 7.74 -26.48
C GLU A 51 -1.52 7.05 -25.55
N VAL A 52 -1.02 6.30 -24.56
CA VAL A 52 -1.86 5.53 -23.64
C VAL A 52 -2.26 6.36 -22.42
N VAL A 53 -1.54 7.45 -22.11
CA VAL A 53 -1.84 8.31 -20.96
C VAL A 53 -1.88 9.79 -21.37
N THR A 54 -2.89 10.14 -22.17
CA THR A 54 -3.26 11.55 -22.38
C THR A 54 -3.81 12.13 -21.07
N PRO A 55 -3.72 13.46 -20.84
CA PRO A 55 -4.34 14.11 -19.68
C PRO A 55 -5.79 13.69 -19.44
N ASP A 56 -6.56 13.40 -20.50
CA ASP A 56 -7.95 12.93 -20.37
C ASP A 56 -8.06 11.51 -19.80
N LYS A 57 -7.15 10.60 -20.16
CA LYS A 57 -7.04 9.28 -19.52
C LYS A 57 -6.49 9.42 -18.09
N TRP A 58 -5.60 10.40 -17.86
CA TRP A 58 -5.27 10.97 -16.55
C TRP A 58 -6.39 11.88 -15.98
N LEU A 59 -7.63 11.85 -16.44
CA LEU A 59 -8.77 12.41 -15.70
C LEU A 59 -9.87 11.35 -15.50
N ALA A 60 -9.77 10.25 -16.26
CA ALA A 60 -10.74 9.16 -16.26
C ALA A 60 -10.61 8.14 -15.11
N VAL A 61 -9.48 8.04 -14.39
CA VAL A 61 -9.41 7.23 -13.16
C VAL A 61 -10.36 7.87 -12.16
N ARG A 62 -11.50 7.22 -11.94
CA ARG A 62 -12.57 7.69 -11.07
C ARG A 62 -12.20 7.45 -9.61
N PRO A 63 -12.75 8.24 -8.67
CA PRO A 63 -12.78 7.85 -7.27
C PRO A 63 -13.30 6.44 -7.11
N LEU A 64 -12.87 5.73 -6.06
CA LEU A 64 -13.39 4.40 -5.77
C LEU A 64 -14.92 4.49 -5.73
N SER A 65 -15.55 3.89 -6.74
CA SER A 65 -16.99 3.94 -6.97
C SER A 65 -17.74 2.95 -6.08
N GLU A 66 -17.18 2.56 -4.93
CA GLU A 66 -17.96 1.87 -3.92
C GLU A 66 -19.13 2.81 -3.54
N PRO A 67 -20.39 2.42 -3.78
CA PRO A 67 -21.54 3.33 -3.67
C PRO A 67 -21.63 4.05 -2.32
N GLY A 68 -21.09 3.45 -1.26
CA GLY A 68 -21.13 3.99 0.10
C GLY A 68 -20.33 5.27 0.30
N PHE A 69 -19.18 5.47 -0.37
CA PHE A 69 -18.35 6.66 -0.11
C PHE A 69 -18.98 7.94 -0.65
N ALA A 70 -19.46 7.90 -1.90
CA ALA A 70 -20.12 9.04 -2.52
C ALA A 70 -21.43 9.39 -1.82
N ALA A 71 -22.20 8.38 -1.38
CA ALA A 71 -23.47 8.59 -0.69
C ALA A 71 -23.34 9.29 0.68
N ARG A 72 -22.17 9.20 1.31
CA ARG A 72 -21.89 9.78 2.64
C ARG A 72 -20.91 10.95 2.60
N ALA A 73 -20.51 11.42 1.42
CA ALA A 73 -19.53 12.48 1.26
C ALA A 73 -19.97 13.77 1.98
N GLY A 74 -19.05 14.39 2.71
CA GLY A 74 -19.31 15.58 3.53
C GLY A 74 -19.89 15.31 4.91
N ALA A 75 -20.35 14.09 5.20
CA ALA A 75 -20.79 13.72 6.55
C ALA A 75 -19.62 13.59 7.53
N GLY A 76 -19.89 13.78 8.81
CA GLY A 76 -18.91 13.61 9.88
C GLY A 76 -18.89 12.18 10.41
N VAL A 77 -17.71 11.71 10.81
CA VAL A 77 -17.55 10.53 11.66
C VAL A 77 -16.63 10.88 12.82
N ASP A 78 -17.06 10.57 14.04
CA ASP A 78 -16.22 10.73 15.22
C ASP A 78 -15.46 9.43 15.48
N ILE A 79 -14.14 9.52 15.61
CA ILE A 79 -13.29 8.41 16.00
C ILE A 79 -12.85 8.57 17.45
N THR A 80 -13.03 7.53 18.24
CA THR A 80 -12.77 7.48 19.68
C THR A 80 -12.27 6.08 20.07
N ASP A 81 -11.81 5.92 21.32
CA ASP A 81 -11.51 4.60 21.90
C ASP A 81 -12.70 3.62 21.78
N ALA A 82 -13.93 4.09 22.04
CA ALA A 82 -15.13 3.25 21.98
C ALA A 82 -15.36 2.69 20.57
N VAL A 83 -15.22 3.53 19.54
CA VAL A 83 -15.35 3.11 18.14
C VAL A 83 -14.31 2.05 17.78
N PHE A 84 -13.05 2.23 18.19
CA PHE A 84 -12.03 1.22 17.89
C PHE A 84 -12.24 -0.07 18.65
N ARG A 85 -12.71 -0.03 19.91
CA ARG A 85 -13.09 -1.24 20.66
C ARG A 85 -14.21 -2.01 19.97
N GLU A 86 -15.21 -1.32 19.44
CA GLU A 86 -16.28 -1.95 18.66
C GLU A 86 -15.73 -2.61 17.39
N VAL A 87 -14.84 -1.93 16.66
CA VAL A 87 -14.24 -2.46 15.43
C VAL A 87 -13.34 -3.68 15.69
N VAL A 88 -12.57 -3.70 16.79
CA VAL A 88 -11.71 -4.85 17.12
C VAL A 88 -12.46 -5.99 17.78
N GLY A 89 -13.58 -5.72 18.47
CA GLY A 89 -14.34 -6.70 19.24
C GLY A 89 -13.49 -7.37 20.33
N ASP A 90 -13.64 -8.68 20.48
CA ASP A 90 -12.91 -9.48 21.49
C ASP A 90 -11.49 -9.88 21.06
N ARG A 91 -10.96 -9.28 19.98
CA ARG A 91 -9.65 -9.66 19.45
C ARG A 91 -8.52 -9.20 20.38
N GLU A 92 -7.59 -10.11 20.63
CA GLU A 92 -6.34 -9.78 21.33
C GLU A 92 -5.48 -8.83 20.50
N LEU A 93 -5.06 -7.72 21.12
CA LEU A 93 -4.21 -6.71 20.50
C LEU A 93 -2.76 -6.95 20.88
N ALA A 94 -1.83 -6.61 19.99
CA ALA A 94 -0.42 -6.54 20.35
C ALA A 94 -0.21 -5.48 21.44
N ALA A 95 0.73 -5.74 22.35
CA ALA A 95 1.01 -4.81 23.43
C ALA A 95 1.52 -3.45 22.91
N GLY A 96 0.96 -2.38 23.44
CA GLY A 96 1.32 -1.00 23.09
C GLY A 96 0.33 -0.33 22.12
N PRO A 97 0.75 0.74 21.43
CA PRO A 97 -0.14 1.50 20.58
C PRO A 97 -0.55 0.73 19.33
N VAL A 98 -1.80 0.94 18.94
CA VAL A 98 -2.45 0.38 17.76
C VAL A 98 -2.42 1.40 16.64
N VAL A 99 -2.08 1.00 15.43
CA VAL A 99 -2.24 1.85 14.25
C VAL A 99 -3.64 1.64 13.69
N PHE A 100 -4.31 2.72 13.31
CA PHE A 100 -5.56 2.64 12.55
C PHE A 100 -5.45 3.40 11.24
N ALA A 101 -6.24 2.96 10.27
CA ALA A 101 -6.35 3.55 8.94
C ALA A 101 -7.83 3.61 8.56
N ILE A 102 -8.33 4.82 8.33
CA ILE A 102 -9.69 5.06 7.85
C ILE A 102 -9.62 5.47 6.38
N ARG A 103 -10.07 4.57 5.50
CA ARG A 103 -10.22 4.86 4.07
C ARG A 103 -11.42 5.78 3.86
N GLY A 104 -11.22 6.86 3.09
CA GLY A 104 -12.31 7.76 2.69
C GLY A 104 -12.82 8.66 3.82
N ALA A 105 -11.94 9.05 4.73
CA ALA A 105 -12.21 10.11 5.69
C ALA A 105 -10.93 10.89 5.99
N VAL A 106 -11.06 12.22 6.08
CA VAL A 106 -9.96 13.14 6.31
C VAL A 106 -10.15 13.91 7.59
N SER A 107 -9.05 14.18 8.27
CA SER A 107 -9.04 15.12 9.39
C SER A 107 -8.98 16.56 8.88
N ASP A 108 -9.32 17.52 9.74
CA ASP A 108 -9.28 18.96 9.45
C ASP A 108 -7.84 19.47 9.20
N ARG A 109 -6.84 18.78 9.74
CA ARG A 109 -5.42 19.11 9.63
C ARG A 109 -4.62 17.93 9.09
N SER A 110 -3.44 18.26 8.56
CA SER A 110 -2.47 17.25 8.11
C SER A 110 -1.93 16.38 9.25
N SER A 111 -1.99 16.88 10.48
CA SER A 111 -1.67 16.14 11.71
C SER A 111 -2.45 16.74 12.88
N ASN A 112 -3.11 15.88 13.65
CA ASN A 112 -3.67 16.24 14.94
C ASN A 112 -3.00 15.43 16.06
N PRO A 113 -2.66 16.08 17.20
CA PRO A 113 -2.03 15.41 18.33
C PRO A 113 -3.01 14.46 19.04
N TYR A 114 -2.50 13.72 20.02
CA TYR A 114 -3.30 12.87 20.89
C TYR A 114 -4.45 13.66 21.55
N ALA A 115 -5.67 13.16 21.38
CA ALA A 115 -6.90 13.62 22.03
C ALA A 115 -7.82 12.42 22.27
N SER A 116 -8.86 12.58 23.09
CA SER A 116 -9.86 11.52 23.35
C SER A 116 -10.69 11.14 22.12
N GLY A 117 -10.72 12.01 21.12
CA GLY A 117 -11.38 11.76 19.84
C GLY A 117 -11.09 12.84 18.82
N HIS A 118 -11.34 12.51 17.56
CA HIS A 118 -11.25 13.44 16.44
C HIS A 118 -12.47 13.27 15.54
N ARG A 119 -12.96 14.39 15.00
CA ARG A 119 -13.98 14.37 13.94
C ARG A 119 -13.28 14.31 12.59
N LEU A 120 -13.69 13.37 11.75
CA LEU A 120 -13.26 13.27 10.37
C LEU A 120 -14.41 13.60 9.42
N THR A 121 -14.08 14.13 8.25
CA THR A 121 -15.03 14.36 7.16
C THR A 121 -14.93 13.22 6.17
N ILE A 122 -16.04 12.56 5.85
CA ILE A 122 -16.09 11.52 4.83
C ILE A 122 -15.84 12.15 3.46
N VAL A 123 -14.88 11.60 2.73
CA VAL A 123 -14.55 12.00 1.36
C VAL A 123 -14.31 10.77 0.48
N PRO A 124 -14.70 10.77 -0.80
CA PRO A 124 -14.36 9.69 -1.71
C PRO A 124 -12.85 9.58 -1.91
N PRO A 125 -12.23 8.39 -1.75
CA PRO A 125 -10.84 8.19 -2.17
C PRO A 125 -10.68 8.34 -3.68
N ASP A 126 -9.70 9.11 -4.13
CA ASP A 126 -9.55 9.50 -5.55
C ASP A 126 -8.21 9.09 -6.19
N HIS A 127 -7.39 8.30 -5.49
CA HIS A 127 -6.06 7.85 -5.92
C HIS A 127 -5.04 8.99 -6.18
N LEU A 128 -5.40 10.24 -5.89
CA LEU A 128 -4.61 11.44 -6.17
C LEU A 128 -4.26 12.19 -4.89
N ASN A 129 -5.24 12.34 -4.01
CA ASN A 129 -5.19 13.13 -2.79
C ASN A 129 -5.11 12.23 -1.55
N PHE A 130 -4.64 12.81 -0.45
CA PHE A 130 -4.71 12.20 0.88
C PHE A 130 -6.15 12.22 1.41
N CYS A 131 -7.02 11.41 0.80
CA CYS A 131 -8.43 11.26 1.17
C CYS A 131 -8.67 10.21 2.27
N CYS A 132 -7.60 9.80 2.97
CA CYS A 132 -7.67 8.85 4.07
C CYS A 132 -6.97 9.43 5.31
N THR A 133 -7.22 8.79 6.45
CA THR A 133 -6.57 9.13 7.71
C THR A 133 -5.85 7.90 8.23
N ILE A 134 -4.59 8.03 8.61
CA ILE A 134 -3.88 7.02 9.41
C ILE A 134 -3.58 7.66 10.76
N GLY A 135 -3.66 6.90 11.83
CA GLY A 135 -3.44 7.39 13.17
C GLY A 135 -2.89 6.35 14.11
N VAL A 136 -2.61 6.81 15.33
CA VAL A 136 -2.16 5.97 16.43
C VAL A 136 -3.19 6.08 17.52
N TRP A 137 -3.71 4.94 17.97
CA TRP A 137 -4.60 4.81 19.12
C TRP A 137 -3.83 4.14 20.24
N ASP A 138 -3.86 4.74 21.42
CA ASP A 138 -3.34 4.17 22.65
C ASP A 138 -4.52 3.65 23.49
N PRO A 139 -4.72 2.32 23.57
CA PRO A 139 -5.83 1.74 24.32
C PRO A 139 -5.75 1.94 25.83
N GLU A 140 -4.57 2.25 26.39
CA GLU A 140 -4.39 2.49 27.82
C GLU A 140 -4.84 3.90 28.18
N THR A 141 -4.38 4.90 27.42
CA THR A 141 -4.73 6.31 27.66
C THR A 141 -6.05 6.72 27.02
N LYS A 142 -6.61 5.88 26.13
CA LYS A 142 -7.83 6.14 25.35
C LYS A 142 -7.71 7.37 24.46
N GLN A 143 -6.48 7.70 24.08
CA GLN A 143 -6.18 8.83 23.21
C GLN A 143 -5.80 8.33 21.82
N LEU A 144 -6.05 9.17 20.82
CA LEU A 144 -5.59 8.94 19.47
C LEU A 144 -5.09 10.21 18.78
N SER A 145 -4.13 10.04 17.89
CA SER A 145 -3.64 11.07 16.97
C SER A 145 -3.93 10.69 15.53
N THR A 146 -4.05 11.68 14.64
CA THR A 146 -4.42 11.48 13.23
C THR A 146 -3.46 12.18 12.29
N TYR A 147 -3.27 11.59 11.11
CA TYR A 147 -2.36 12.06 10.08
C TYR A 147 -2.98 11.93 8.69
N ALA A 148 -2.77 12.93 7.84
CA ALA A 148 -3.14 12.88 6.44
C ALA A 148 -2.44 11.71 5.75
N ALA A 149 -3.22 10.89 5.04
CA ALA A 149 -2.75 9.61 4.53
C ALA A 149 -3.51 9.15 3.30
N SER A 150 -3.02 8.07 2.70
CA SER A 150 -3.72 7.31 1.67
C SER A 150 -3.65 5.82 1.99
N THR A 151 -4.78 5.13 1.81
CA THR A 151 -4.90 3.66 1.93
C THR A 151 -5.25 3.01 0.59
N VAL A 152 -5.11 3.79 -0.48
CA VAL A 152 -5.39 3.39 -1.85
C VAL A 152 -4.11 3.58 -2.66
N PRO A 153 -3.85 2.73 -3.67
CA PRO A 153 -2.71 2.94 -4.57
C PRO A 153 -2.86 4.28 -5.28
N ASN A 154 -1.73 4.88 -5.65
CA ASN A 154 -1.74 6.11 -6.40
C ASN A 154 -2.24 5.87 -7.83
N ARG A 155 -2.59 6.95 -8.47
CA ARG A 155 -3.19 6.95 -9.79
C ARG A 155 -2.30 6.34 -10.87
N THR A 156 -1.01 6.68 -10.82
CA THR A 156 0.02 6.10 -11.69
C THR A 156 0.07 4.58 -11.55
N ALA A 157 -0.01 4.04 -10.34
CA ALA A 157 -0.03 2.60 -10.11
C ALA A 157 -1.31 1.94 -10.65
N ILE A 158 -2.48 2.58 -10.49
CA ILE A 158 -3.73 2.09 -11.09
C ILE A 158 -3.59 1.96 -12.61
N VAL A 159 -3.12 3.01 -13.29
CA VAL A 159 -2.93 3.00 -14.74
C VAL A 159 -1.89 1.98 -15.15
N SER A 160 -0.73 1.96 -14.49
CA SER A 160 0.36 1.01 -14.75
C SER A 160 -0.11 -0.45 -14.65
N SER A 161 -0.92 -0.76 -13.63
CA SER A 161 -1.51 -2.09 -13.44
C SER A 161 -2.53 -2.44 -14.51
N ALA A 162 -3.41 -1.51 -14.85
CA ALA A 162 -4.39 -1.73 -15.92
C ALA A 162 -3.73 -1.97 -17.30
N LEU A 163 -2.53 -1.42 -17.51
CA LEU A 163 -1.73 -1.64 -18.72
C LEU A 163 -0.85 -2.88 -18.65
N GLY A 164 -0.89 -3.64 -17.56
CA GLY A 164 -0.07 -4.84 -17.35
C GLY A 164 1.42 -4.55 -17.13
N VAL A 165 1.79 -3.31 -16.80
CA VAL A 165 3.19 -2.92 -16.57
C VAL A 165 3.65 -3.33 -15.16
N GLN A 166 2.83 -3.06 -14.14
CA GLN A 166 3.13 -3.37 -12.76
C GLN A 166 1.87 -3.53 -11.94
N ALA A 167 1.80 -4.57 -11.10
CA ALA A 167 0.60 -4.82 -10.30
C ALA A 167 0.35 -3.73 -9.27
N ALA A 168 -0.91 -3.30 -9.14
CA ALA A 168 -1.39 -2.51 -8.01
C ALA A 168 -2.45 -3.28 -7.23
N ASN A 169 -2.39 -3.18 -5.91
CA ASN A 169 -3.37 -3.78 -5.00
C ASN A 169 -3.91 -2.77 -4.00
N MET A 170 -5.04 -3.13 -3.39
CA MET A 170 -5.60 -2.39 -2.28
C MET A 170 -6.12 -3.37 -1.24
N LEU A 171 -5.57 -3.29 -0.03
CA LEU A 171 -5.95 -4.14 1.08
C LEU A 171 -7.42 -3.93 1.47
N LEU A 172 -8.16 -5.02 1.69
CA LEU A 172 -9.53 -4.92 2.20
C LEU A 172 -9.53 -4.54 3.69
N PRO A 173 -10.61 -3.90 4.19
CA PRO A 173 -10.78 -3.64 5.62
C PRO A 173 -10.59 -4.90 6.48
N GLY A 174 -10.00 -4.71 7.66
CA GLY A 174 -9.69 -5.78 8.59
C GLY A 174 -8.70 -5.36 9.68
N VAL A 175 -8.30 -6.32 10.51
CA VAL A 175 -7.30 -6.15 11.57
C VAL A 175 -6.12 -7.06 11.30
N PHE A 176 -4.91 -6.50 11.28
CA PHE A 176 -3.68 -7.10 10.79
C PHE A 176 -2.55 -6.95 11.79
N ASP A 177 -1.56 -7.84 11.70
CA ASP A 177 -0.29 -7.72 12.44
C ASP A 177 0.78 -7.18 11.51
N TYR A 178 1.48 -6.14 11.95
CA TYR A 178 2.66 -5.59 11.29
C TYR A 178 3.87 -5.65 12.22
N VAL A 179 5.07 -5.46 11.68
CA VAL A 179 6.28 -5.27 12.47
C VAL A 179 7.07 -4.06 11.99
N PRO A 180 7.71 -3.30 12.88
CA PRO A 180 8.63 -2.25 12.46
C PRO A 180 9.82 -2.83 11.67
N GLY A 181 10.22 -2.10 10.64
CA GLY A 181 11.31 -2.49 9.77
C GLY A 181 11.65 -1.38 8.79
N SER A 182 11.93 -1.77 7.55
CA SER A 182 12.20 -0.84 6.46
C SER A 182 11.43 -1.23 5.22
N HIS A 183 10.96 -0.22 4.48
CA HIS A 183 10.42 -0.40 3.15
C HIS A 183 11.59 -0.34 2.16
N SER A 184 12.01 -1.50 1.67
CA SER A 184 13.13 -1.63 0.75
C SER A 184 12.64 -1.52 -0.69
N ASN A 185 13.02 -0.45 -1.40
CA ASN A 185 12.97 -0.47 -2.86
C ASN A 185 14.20 -1.25 -3.35
N TYR A 186 14.09 -2.58 -3.39
CA TYR A 186 15.21 -3.46 -3.72
C TYR A 186 15.79 -3.15 -5.11
N LYS A 187 17.09 -2.84 -5.16
CA LYS A 187 18.14 -3.13 -6.18
C LYS A 187 17.87 -2.91 -7.68
N LYS A 188 16.64 -2.76 -8.14
CA LYS A 188 16.22 -2.72 -9.55
C LYS A 188 16.70 -1.47 -10.27
N TYR A 189 17.01 -0.41 -9.52
CA TYR A 189 17.40 0.90 -10.05
C TYR A 189 18.77 1.40 -9.57
N GLY A 190 19.60 0.53 -8.97
CA GLY A 190 20.97 0.90 -8.56
C GLY A 190 21.09 1.89 -7.39
N PHE A 191 19.99 2.38 -6.83
CA PHE A 191 19.96 3.24 -5.64
C PHE A 191 19.44 2.48 -4.41
N PRO A 192 20.19 2.42 -3.30
CA PRO A 192 19.72 1.82 -2.06
C PRO A 192 18.81 2.82 -1.32
N PHE A 193 17.57 3.00 -1.79
CA PHE A 193 16.59 3.76 -1.03
C PHE A 193 15.74 2.81 -0.18
N SER A 194 15.91 2.92 1.14
CA SER A 194 15.20 2.12 2.13
C SER A 194 14.59 3.07 3.15
N ILE A 195 13.26 3.10 3.24
CA ILE A 195 12.55 3.95 4.21
C ILE A 195 12.60 3.23 5.55
N ILE A 196 13.48 3.69 6.44
CA ILE A 196 13.59 3.17 7.80
C ILE A 196 12.35 3.56 8.60
N GLY A 197 11.92 2.72 9.55
CA GLY A 197 10.74 3.00 10.38
C GLY A 197 9.40 2.66 9.72
N ALA A 198 9.41 2.08 8.53
CA ALA A 198 8.21 1.53 7.92
C ALA A 198 7.65 0.35 8.75
N LEU A 199 6.34 0.16 8.72
CA LEU A 199 5.70 -1.04 9.23
C LEU A 199 5.55 -2.06 8.12
N ARG A 200 5.95 -3.30 8.37
CA ARG A 200 5.91 -4.39 7.41
C ARG A 200 4.77 -5.34 7.74
N GLN A 201 3.89 -5.56 6.78
CA GLN A 201 2.81 -6.54 6.87
C GLN A 201 3.34 -7.97 6.97
N ASN A 202 4.49 -8.19 6.36
CA ASN A 202 5.25 -9.43 6.48
C ASN A 202 6.24 -9.21 7.62
N GLY A 203 6.09 -9.97 8.70
CA GLY A 203 7.08 -10.05 9.79
C GLY A 203 8.53 -10.10 9.27
N ALA A 204 9.51 -9.93 10.15
CA ALA A 204 10.94 -9.84 9.78
C ALA A 204 11.53 -11.05 8.99
N GLY A 205 10.73 -12.07 8.66
CA GLY A 205 11.13 -13.31 7.97
C GLY A 205 10.21 -13.82 6.83
N GLY A 206 9.23 -13.05 6.35
CA GLY A 206 8.53 -13.36 5.08
C GLY A 206 7.19 -14.09 5.21
N GLY A 207 6.22 -13.59 4.42
CA GLY A 207 4.88 -14.13 4.26
C GLY A 207 3.83 -13.40 5.09
N ALA A 208 3.17 -12.39 4.54
CA ALA A 208 1.79 -12.12 4.89
C ALA A 208 1.07 -13.45 4.64
N GLY A 209 0.20 -13.86 5.55
CA GLY A 209 -0.77 -14.89 5.23
C GLY A 209 -1.51 -14.51 3.93
N ALA A 210 -2.28 -15.44 3.36
CA ALA A 210 -3.03 -15.12 2.16
C ALA A 210 -4.06 -14.01 2.47
N LEU A 211 -3.83 -12.80 1.95
CA LEU A 211 -4.66 -11.62 2.23
C LEU A 211 -5.60 -11.33 1.07
N LYS A 212 -6.81 -10.87 1.39
CA LYS A 212 -7.76 -10.42 0.38
C LYS A 212 -7.45 -8.98 -0.02
N VAL A 213 -7.22 -8.78 -1.32
CA VAL A 213 -6.96 -7.47 -1.91
C VAL A 213 -7.85 -7.25 -3.13
N LEU A 214 -8.19 -5.99 -3.39
CA LEU A 214 -8.66 -5.59 -4.72
C LEU A 214 -7.47 -5.41 -5.65
N ARG A 215 -7.66 -5.61 -6.96
CA ARG A 215 -6.63 -5.41 -7.99
C ARG A 215 -7.08 -4.39 -9.02
N ALA A 216 -6.15 -3.58 -9.52
CA ALA A 216 -6.43 -2.69 -10.65
C ALA A 216 -6.37 -3.51 -11.95
N THR A 217 -7.53 -3.99 -12.40
CA THR A 217 -7.67 -4.72 -13.67
C THR A 217 -8.14 -3.84 -14.82
N THR A 218 -8.58 -2.60 -14.51
CA THR A 218 -9.03 -1.61 -15.51
C THR A 218 -8.53 -0.22 -15.12
N PRO A 219 -8.35 0.71 -16.08
CA PRO A 219 -7.99 2.10 -15.75
C PRO A 219 -9.09 2.82 -14.94
N THR A 220 -10.31 2.30 -14.98
CA THR A 220 -11.47 2.85 -14.28
C THR A 220 -11.55 2.46 -12.81
N GLY A 221 -10.69 1.56 -12.31
CA GLY A 221 -10.56 1.33 -10.88
C GLY A 221 -10.20 -0.10 -10.46
N MET A 222 -10.27 -0.28 -9.14
CA MET A 222 -10.01 -1.55 -8.45
C MET A 222 -11.22 -2.48 -8.55
N GLN A 223 -11.01 -3.73 -8.96
CA GLN A 223 -12.06 -4.74 -9.08
C GLN A 223 -11.56 -6.11 -8.59
N GLY A 224 -12.50 -6.94 -8.15
CA GLY A 224 -12.28 -8.33 -7.76
C GLY A 224 -11.49 -8.46 -6.46
N ALA A 225 -12.07 -9.13 -5.46
CA ALA A 225 -11.32 -9.54 -4.27
C ALA A 225 -10.56 -10.82 -4.60
N ASN A 226 -9.24 -10.72 -4.76
CA ASN A 226 -8.36 -11.86 -4.94
C ASN A 226 -7.59 -12.13 -3.66
N VAL A 227 -7.39 -13.40 -3.34
CA VAL A 227 -6.47 -13.82 -2.28
C VAL A 227 -5.05 -13.74 -2.84
N SER A 228 -4.19 -12.97 -2.19
CA SER A 228 -2.79 -12.80 -2.55
C SER A 228 -1.90 -13.14 -1.37
N SER A 229 -0.91 -14.00 -1.59
CA SER A 229 0.06 -14.45 -0.58
C SER A 229 1.29 -13.56 -0.46
N THR A 230 1.44 -12.53 -1.30
CA THR A 230 2.66 -11.72 -1.40
C THR A 230 2.35 -10.25 -1.70
N THR A 231 1.48 -9.62 -0.91
CA THR A 231 1.14 -8.21 -1.12
C THR A 231 2.29 -7.28 -0.73
N ASP A 232 3.06 -7.64 0.30
CA ASP A 232 4.17 -6.82 0.83
C ASP A 232 3.75 -5.35 1.05
N ASP A 233 2.47 -5.10 1.37
CA ASP A 233 1.90 -3.76 1.56
C ASP A 233 2.38 -3.21 2.90
N ASN A 234 3.41 -2.39 2.87
CA ASN A 234 3.96 -1.76 4.07
C ASN A 234 3.17 -0.50 4.44
N ILE A 235 3.40 0.03 5.65
CA ILE A 235 3.05 1.40 6.02
C ILE A 235 4.32 2.23 6.05
N HIS A 236 4.39 3.29 5.25
CA HIS A 236 5.57 4.15 5.18
C HIS A 236 5.19 5.61 4.88
N CYS A 237 6.16 6.53 4.86
CA CYS A 237 5.89 7.88 4.36
C CYS A 237 5.57 7.86 2.87
N ALA A 238 4.70 8.77 2.45
CA ALA A 238 4.26 8.92 1.07
C ALA A 238 5.38 9.19 0.05
N GLU A 239 6.59 9.53 0.54
CA GLU A 239 7.72 9.95 -0.28
C GLU A 239 7.26 10.97 -1.30
N THR A 240 7.03 12.19 -0.84
CA THR A 240 6.83 13.33 -1.75
C THR A 240 8.17 13.95 -2.11
N PRO A 241 8.85 13.44 -3.15
CA PRO A 241 9.60 14.33 -4.02
C PRO A 241 9.19 14.22 -5.49
N LEU A 242 8.84 15.39 -6.05
CA LEU A 242 9.10 15.79 -7.44
C LEU A 242 8.37 15.04 -8.56
N LEU A 243 7.04 14.87 -8.47
CA LEU A 243 6.20 14.84 -9.66
C LEU A 243 4.95 15.72 -9.44
N GLU A 244 5.21 16.99 -9.13
CA GLU A 244 4.32 18.03 -9.61
C GLU A 244 4.13 17.83 -11.13
N PRO A 245 2.89 17.89 -11.66
CA PRO A 245 1.64 18.23 -10.96
C PRO A 245 0.72 17.05 -10.61
N TYR A 246 1.06 15.79 -10.93
CA TYR A 246 0.05 14.74 -11.06
C TYR A 246 -0.03 13.69 -9.94
N ASP A 247 0.95 13.58 -9.04
CA ASP A 247 0.88 12.61 -7.93
C ASP A 247 1.27 13.24 -6.59
N ARG A 248 0.34 13.28 -5.62
CA ARG A 248 0.61 13.78 -4.26
C ARG A 248 1.21 12.72 -3.32
N PHE A 249 1.28 11.46 -3.75
CA PHE A 249 1.91 10.36 -3.02
C PHE A 249 2.32 9.20 -3.96
N SER A 250 3.27 8.38 -3.51
CA SER A 250 3.73 7.18 -4.22
C SER A 250 3.33 5.90 -3.48
N SER A 251 2.47 5.08 -4.08
CA SER A 251 2.10 3.75 -3.56
C SER A 251 1.46 2.85 -4.61
N GLU A 252 1.86 1.59 -4.65
CA GLU A 252 1.25 0.53 -5.48
C GLU A 252 0.33 -0.41 -4.67
N GLY A 253 0.19 -0.16 -3.36
CA GLY A 253 -0.63 -0.96 -2.46
C GLY A 253 -0.32 -0.75 -0.98
N CYS A 254 0.88 -0.23 -0.69
CA CYS A 254 1.25 0.25 0.64
C CYS A 254 0.29 1.33 1.15
N MET A 255 0.08 1.38 2.45
CA MET A 255 -0.61 2.51 3.08
C MET A 255 0.42 3.59 3.40
N VAL A 256 0.12 4.84 3.08
CA VAL A 256 1.12 5.91 3.19
C VAL A 256 0.63 7.07 4.03
N VAL A 257 1.52 7.62 4.85
CA VAL A 257 1.30 8.84 5.63
C VAL A 257 2.04 9.99 4.96
N ALA A 258 1.41 11.17 4.87
CA ALA A 258 2.03 12.36 4.32
C ALA A 258 3.37 12.68 5.02
N GLY A 259 4.35 13.14 4.27
CA GLY A 259 5.71 13.39 4.76
C GLY A 259 6.75 12.65 3.90
N ARG A 260 8.00 12.75 4.34
CA ARG A 260 9.14 12.27 3.58
C ARG A 260 10.18 11.66 4.49
N TYR A 261 11.01 10.80 3.93
CA TYR A 261 12.25 10.38 4.53
C TYR A 261 13.39 10.64 3.53
N THR A 262 14.53 11.12 4.00
CA THR A 262 15.78 11.00 3.24
C THR A 262 16.88 10.58 4.21
N PRO A 263 17.93 9.85 3.76
CA PRO A 263 19.06 9.52 4.62
C PRO A 263 19.74 10.76 5.22
N GLN A 264 19.69 11.90 4.54
CA GLN A 264 20.33 13.15 4.95
C GLN A 264 19.49 13.96 5.95
N GLU A 265 18.18 14.07 5.73
CA GLU A 265 17.28 14.91 6.53
C GLU A 265 16.51 14.12 7.58
N GLY A 266 16.52 12.78 7.49
CA GLY A 266 15.69 11.91 8.32
C GLY A 266 14.21 12.02 7.97
N HIS A 267 13.35 11.69 8.94
CA HIS A 267 11.89 11.74 8.78
C HIS A 267 11.37 13.17 8.95
N THR A 268 10.48 13.60 8.06
CA THR A 268 9.85 14.92 8.10
C THR A 268 8.33 14.86 7.94
N GLY A 269 7.66 15.96 8.32
CA GLY A 269 6.20 16.12 8.15
C GLY A 269 5.35 15.24 9.09
N PRO A 270 4.08 14.98 8.71
CA PRO A 270 3.17 14.13 9.48
C PRO A 270 3.74 12.74 9.78
N TRP A 271 4.51 12.14 8.86
CA TRP A 271 5.20 10.86 9.09
C TRP A 271 6.15 10.88 10.30
N ALA A 272 6.96 11.93 10.45
CA ALA A 272 7.87 12.05 11.60
C ALA A 272 7.11 12.08 12.93
N ARG A 273 5.96 12.76 12.94
CA ARG A 273 5.07 12.83 14.12
C ARG A 273 4.41 11.48 14.39
N PHE A 274 3.92 10.81 13.35
CA PHE A 274 3.37 9.45 13.45
C PHE A 274 4.36 8.48 14.11
N LEU A 275 5.62 8.46 13.67
CA LEU A 275 6.66 7.61 14.28
C LEU A 275 6.92 7.98 15.75
N LYS A 276 6.93 9.27 16.07
CA LYS A 276 7.11 9.75 17.45
C LYS A 276 5.97 9.34 18.37
N ASP A 277 4.74 9.38 17.87
CA ASP A 277 3.54 9.02 18.64
C ASP A 277 3.41 7.51 18.81
N ALA A 278 3.76 6.74 17.78
CA ALA A 278 3.62 5.30 17.78
C ALA A 278 4.71 4.57 18.56
N LYS A 279 5.88 5.21 18.80
CA LYS A 279 6.94 4.72 19.70
C LYS A 279 7.25 3.22 19.54
N PHE A 280 7.26 2.73 18.31
CA PHE A 280 7.40 1.29 18.06
C PHE A 280 8.71 0.75 18.65
N LYS A 281 8.63 -0.38 19.36
CA LYS A 281 9.78 -0.98 20.04
C LYS A 281 10.34 -2.15 19.21
N GLY A 282 11.54 -1.98 18.68
CA GLY A 282 12.28 -3.07 18.02
C GLY A 282 11.47 -3.76 16.91
N ARG A 283 11.34 -5.08 16.99
CA ARG A 283 10.57 -5.90 16.04
C ARG A 283 9.25 -6.41 16.64
N SER A 284 8.76 -5.78 17.69
CA SER A 284 7.48 -6.16 18.30
C SER A 284 6.34 -6.03 17.29
N LYS A 285 5.37 -6.92 17.40
CA LYS A 285 4.14 -6.84 16.60
C LYS A 285 3.40 -5.54 16.91
N VAL A 286 2.77 -4.98 15.89
CA VAL A 286 1.92 -3.80 15.93
C VAL A 286 0.60 -4.20 15.32
N THR A 287 -0.50 -4.01 16.06
CA THR A 287 -1.83 -4.21 15.50
C THR A 287 -2.18 -3.03 14.59
N VAL A 288 -2.69 -3.34 13.40
CA VAL A 288 -3.14 -2.38 12.40
C VAL A 288 -4.60 -2.62 12.08
N ILE A 289 -5.45 -1.62 12.27
CA ILE A 289 -6.86 -1.63 11.87
C ILE A 289 -6.99 -0.88 10.55
N LEU A 290 -7.67 -1.45 9.57
CA LEU A 290 -8.11 -0.75 8.36
C LEU A 290 -9.64 -0.83 8.28
N ALA A 291 -10.30 0.31 8.24
CA ALA A 291 -11.73 0.43 8.06
C ALA A 291 -12.06 1.38 6.91
N ASN A 292 -13.18 1.13 6.23
CA ASN A 292 -13.79 2.14 5.37
C ASN A 292 -14.61 3.09 6.24
N SER A 293 -14.59 4.39 5.93
CA SER A 293 -15.41 5.38 6.64
C SER A 293 -16.92 5.09 6.59
N THR A 294 -17.35 4.34 5.57
CA THR A 294 -18.72 3.82 5.40
C THR A 294 -19.12 2.75 6.40
N GLN A 295 -18.15 2.15 7.09
CA GLN A 295 -18.36 1.16 8.15
C GLN A 295 -18.43 1.80 9.54
N LEU A 296 -18.09 3.09 9.66
CA LEU A 296 -18.14 3.83 10.91
C LEU A 296 -19.51 4.51 11.09
N PRO A 297 -19.97 4.72 12.34
CA PRO A 297 -21.19 5.46 12.62
C PRO A 297 -21.06 6.93 12.16
N VAL A 298 -22.10 7.46 11.50
CA VAL A 298 -22.20 8.89 11.16
C VAL A 298 -22.64 9.67 12.39
N VAL A 299 -22.16 10.91 12.51
CA VAL A 299 -22.63 11.92 13.47
C VAL A 299 -23.18 13.17 12.79
#